data_AF-A0A5N3P6Q0-F1
#
_entry.id   AF-A0A5N3P6Q0-F1
#
_cell.length_a   1.000
_cell.length_b   1.000
_cell.length_c   1.000
_cell.angle_alpha   90.00
_cell.angle_beta   90.00
_cell.angle_gamma   90.00
#
_symmetry.space_group_name_H-M   'P 1'
#
loop_
_entity.id
_entity.type
_entity.pdbx_description
1 polymer ?
#
loop_
_entity_poly.entity_id
_entity_poly.type
_entity_poly.pdbx_seq_one_letter_code
_entity_poly.pdbx_strand_id
1 'polypeptide(L)'
;MATQSIWRQYGYAWITLGFFLISLAGHWLFGWFSYVSEQQAHSQPIEVSAYVVQMMRDTLENWQSEFLQLLWQVGGLALLLYVGSPQSKEGDDRMEAKLDEILRRVDPHHAEQLIERIDQDYARHASTHHSAT
;
A
#
# COMPACT_ATOMS: atom_id res chain seq x y z
N MET A 1 -32.85 1.17 -7.27
CA MET A 1 -31.38 1.26 -7.08
C MET A 1 -30.76 1.42 -8.46
N ALA A 2 -30.12 2.55 -8.74
CA ALA A 2 -29.45 2.74 -10.04
C ALA A 2 -28.21 1.84 -10.08
N THR A 3 -28.16 0.91 -11.03
CA THR A 3 -27.00 0.06 -11.30
C THR A 3 -25.87 0.96 -11.76
N GLN A 4 -24.92 1.25 -10.86
CA GLN A 4 -23.73 2.02 -11.22
C GLN A 4 -22.96 1.23 -12.29
N SER A 5 -22.72 1.86 -13.44
CA SER A 5 -21.95 1.25 -14.53
C SER A 5 -20.52 0.97 -14.07
N ILE A 6 -20.03 -0.25 -14.28
CA ILE A 6 -18.66 -0.70 -13.99
C ILE A 6 -17.62 0.27 -14.58
N TRP A 7 -17.93 0.88 -15.73
CA TRP A 7 -17.09 1.89 -16.38
C TRP A 7 -16.94 3.18 -15.57
N ARG A 8 -17.99 3.60 -14.85
CA ARG A 8 -17.96 4.78 -13.97
C ARG A 8 -17.34 4.46 -12.61
N GLN A 9 -17.57 3.26 -12.08
CA GLN A 9 -17.00 2.83 -10.80
C GLN A 9 -15.49 2.63 -10.87
N TYR A 10 -14.97 2.12 -11.99
CA TYR A 10 -13.55 1.82 -12.19
C TYR A 10 -12.87 2.75 -13.19
N GLY A 11 -13.39 3.96 -13.40
CA GLY A 11 -12.85 4.90 -14.38
C GLY A 11 -11.35 5.17 -14.22
N TYR A 12 -10.88 5.31 -12.97
CA TYR A 12 -9.45 5.45 -12.67
C TYR A 12 -8.63 4.23 -13.13
N ALA A 13 -9.10 3.02 -12.84
CA ALA A 13 -8.40 1.79 -13.23
C ALA A 13 -8.30 1.66 -14.76
N TRP A 14 -9.36 2.01 -15.50
CA TRP A 14 -9.35 1.99 -16.96
C TRP A 14 -8.41 3.02 -17.57
N ILE A 15 -8.38 4.24 -17.04
CA ILE A 15 -7.47 5.29 -17.49
C ILE A 15 -6.02 4.86 -17.24
N THR A 16 -5.71 4.37 -16.03
CA THR A 16 -4.38 3.87 -15.69
C THR A 16 -3.98 2.67 -16.55
N LEU A 17 -4.89 1.73 -16.79
CA LEU A 17 -4.64 0.60 -17.69
C LEU A 17 -4.36 1.07 -19.12
N GLY A 18 -5.09 2.08 -19.60
CA GLY A 18 -4.84 2.71 -20.90
C GLY A 18 -3.43 3.30 -20.99
N PHE A 19 -3.03 4.12 -20.01
CA PHE A 19 -1.67 4.66 -19.95
C PHE A 19 -0.60 3.57 -19.87
N PHE A 20 -0.85 2.52 -19.08
CA PHE A 20 0.04 1.37 -18.94
C PHE A 20 0.21 0.61 -20.27
N LEU A 21 -0.87 0.33 -21.00
CA LEU A 21 -0.78 -0.36 -22.28
C LEU A 21 -0.07 0.49 -23.34
N ILE A 22 -0.31 1.79 -23.36
CA ILE A 22 0.38 2.73 -24.26
C ILE A 22 1.87 2.78 -23.94
N SER A 23 2.24 2.87 -22.66
CA SER A 23 3.65 2.89 -22.26
C SER A 23 4.34 1.55 -22.52
N LEU A 24 3.66 0.43 -22.27
CA LEU A 24 4.18 -0.91 -22.55
C LEU A 24 4.40 -1.11 -24.04
N ALA A 25 3.44 -0.72 -24.89
CA ALA A 25 3.59 -0.76 -26.33
C ALA A 25 4.74 0.14 -26.81
N GLY A 26 4.88 1.33 -26.23
CA GLY A 26 6.00 2.23 -26.50
C GLY A 26 7.34 1.62 -26.11
N HIS A 27 7.45 1.02 -24.92
CA HIS A 27 8.65 0.34 -24.44
C HIS A 27 9.12 -0.75 -25.42
N TRP A 28 8.18 -1.58 -25.89
CA TRP A 28 8.46 -2.60 -26.89
C TRP A 28 8.87 -1.98 -28.23
N LEU A 29 8.10 -1.01 -28.74
CA LEU A 29 8.39 -0.36 -30.01
C LEU A 29 9.79 0.29 -30.04
N PHE A 30 10.15 1.04 -29.00
CA PHE A 30 11.49 1.64 -28.90
C PHE A 30 12.57 0.58 -28.68
N GLY A 31 12.27 -0.48 -27.93
CA GLY A 31 13.14 -1.64 -27.80
C GLY A 31 13.43 -2.31 -29.15
N TRP A 32 12.46 -2.36 -30.06
CA TRP A 32 12.66 -2.90 -31.41
C TRP A 32 13.66 -2.07 -32.20
N PHE A 33 13.53 -0.74 -32.19
CA PHE A 33 14.49 0.14 -32.86
C PHE A 33 15.90 -0.01 -32.29
N SER A 34 16.03 -0.12 -30.96
CA SER A 34 17.33 -0.36 -30.30
C SER A 34 17.92 -1.70 -30.72
N TYR A 35 17.14 -2.78 -30.64
CA TYR A 35 17.56 -4.13 -31.00
C TYR A 35 18.01 -4.22 -32.47
N VAL A 36 17.22 -3.67 -33.39
CA VAL A 36 17.58 -3.64 -34.82
C VAL A 36 18.88 -2.87 -35.06
N SER A 37 19.04 -1.70 -34.42
CA SER A 37 20.25 -0.90 -34.53
C SER A 37 21.48 -1.65 -34.02
N GLU A 38 21.33 -2.38 -32.91
CA GLU A 38 22.41 -3.16 -32.28
C GLU A 38 22.81 -4.36 -33.16
N GLN A 39 21.84 -5.11 -33.67
CA GLN A 39 22.11 -6.22 -34.58
C GLN A 39 22.77 -5.76 -35.89
N GLN A 40 22.35 -4.61 -36.44
CA GLN A 40 23.02 -4.03 -37.62
C GLN A 40 24.45 -3.61 -37.31
N ALA A 41 24.70 -2.97 -36.16
CA ALA A 41 26.04 -2.57 -35.75
C ALA A 41 26.99 -3.77 -35.56
N HIS A 42 26.46 -4.90 -35.10
CA HIS A 42 27.22 -6.14 -34.91
C HIS A 42 27.19 -7.09 -36.11
N SER A 43 26.57 -6.71 -37.24
CA SER A 43 26.37 -7.57 -38.42
C SER A 43 25.70 -8.92 -38.08
N GLN A 44 24.79 -8.92 -37.11
CA GLN A 44 24.02 -10.06 -36.67
C GLN A 44 22.66 -10.12 -37.39
N PRO A 45 22.07 -11.31 -37.55
CA PRO A 45 20.73 -11.44 -38.12
C PRO A 45 19.68 -10.86 -37.18
N ILE A 46 18.67 -10.21 -37.76
CA ILE A 46 17.51 -9.69 -37.01
C ILE A 46 16.51 -10.84 -36.83
N GLU A 47 16.50 -11.43 -35.65
CA GLU A 47 15.56 -12.49 -35.28
C GLU A 47 14.48 -11.97 -34.33
N VAL A 48 13.20 -12.12 -34.73
CA VAL A 48 12.05 -11.67 -33.92
C VAL A 48 11.90 -12.49 -32.63
N SER A 49 12.21 -13.79 -32.67
CA SER A 49 12.21 -14.67 -31.50
C SER A 49 13.17 -14.18 -30.41
N ALA A 50 14.40 -13.84 -30.80
CA ALA A 50 15.42 -13.33 -29.89
C ALA A 50 15.00 -11.97 -29.30
N TYR A 51 14.44 -11.08 -30.12
CA TYR A 51 13.87 -9.82 -29.65
C TYR A 51 12.75 -10.02 -28.61
N VAL A 52 11.80 -10.92 -28.86
CA VAL A 52 10.71 -11.20 -27.92
C VAL A 52 11.26 -11.72 -26.58
N VAL A 53 12.23 -12.62 -26.60
CA VAL A 53 12.86 -13.15 -25.38
C VAL A 53 13.58 -12.05 -24.62
N GLN A 54 14.35 -11.21 -25.33
CA GLN A 54 15.04 -10.06 -24.73
C GLN A 54 14.06 -9.08 -24.09
N MET A 55 13.03 -8.65 -24.82
CA MET A 55 12.06 -7.70 -24.28
C MET A 55 11.20 -8.29 -23.15
N MET A 56 10.87 -9.59 -23.20
CA MET A 56 10.21 -10.27 -22.09
C MET A 56 11.08 -10.26 -20.84
N ARG A 57 12.37 -10.58 -20.97
CA ARG A 57 13.32 -10.52 -19.85
C ARG A 57 13.40 -9.10 -19.30
N ASP A 58 13.63 -8.11 -20.15
CA ASP A 58 13.77 -6.71 -19.73
C ASP A 58 12.48 -6.19 -19.05
N THR A 59 11.30 -6.58 -19.56
CA THR A 59 9.99 -6.27 -18.95
C THR A 59 9.83 -6.95 -17.58
N LEU A 60 10.21 -8.23 -17.47
CA LEU A 60 10.09 -8.99 -16.22
C LEU A 60 11.11 -8.55 -15.16
N GLU A 61 12.31 -8.16 -15.56
CA GLU A 61 13.33 -7.59 -14.66
C GLU A 61 12.85 -6.28 -14.07
N ASN A 62 12.30 -5.39 -14.91
CA ASN A 62 11.69 -4.14 -14.44
C ASN A 62 10.49 -4.40 -13.51
N TRP A 63 9.64 -5.37 -13.85
CA TRP A 63 8.50 -5.72 -12.99
C TRP A 63 8.95 -6.31 -11.66
N GLN A 64 9.95 -7.19 -11.68
CA GLN A 64 10.51 -7.82 -10.47
C GLN A 64 11.12 -6.77 -9.53
N SER A 65 11.90 -5.82 -10.05
CA SER A 65 12.54 -4.79 -9.23
C SER A 65 11.52 -3.82 -8.64
N GLU A 66 10.56 -3.34 -9.44
CA GLU A 66 9.50 -2.44 -8.97
C GLU A 66 8.57 -3.11 -7.96
N PHE A 67 8.22 -4.38 -8.18
CA PHE A 67 7.37 -5.11 -7.23
C PHE A 67 8.08 -5.33 -5.89
N LEU A 68 9.36 -5.70 -5.92
CA LEU A 68 10.17 -5.82 -4.71
C LEU A 68 10.32 -4.49 -3.99
N GLN A 69 10.53 -3.40 -4.73
CA GLN A 69 10.61 -2.04 -4.18
C GLN A 69 9.30 -1.63 -3.50
N LEU A 70 8.16 -1.78 -4.18
CA LEU A 70 6.85 -1.43 -3.62
C LEU A 70 6.50 -2.29 -2.40
N LEU A 71 6.79 -3.59 -2.45
CA LEU A 71 6.59 -4.50 -1.32
C LEU A 71 7.47 -4.10 -0.14
N TRP A 72 8.73 -3.76 -0.37
CA TRP A 72 9.61 -3.28 0.68
C TRP A 72 9.17 -1.93 1.25
N GLN A 73 8.78 -0.99 0.40
CA GLN A 73 8.31 0.32 0.84
C GLN A 73 7.02 0.20 1.65
N VAL A 74 5.95 -0.36 1.07
CA VAL A 74 4.65 -0.44 1.75
C VAL A 74 4.66 -1.47 2.86
N GLY A 75 5.12 -2.69 2.56
CA GLY A 75 5.16 -3.79 3.52
C GLY A 75 6.21 -3.59 4.61
N GLY A 76 7.40 -3.11 4.26
CA GLY A 76 8.43 -2.77 5.22
C GLY A 76 8.04 -1.59 6.12
N LEU A 77 7.46 -0.52 5.57
CA LEU A 77 6.91 0.57 6.41
C LEU A 77 5.76 0.08 7.29
N ALA A 78 4.83 -0.71 6.75
CA ALA A 78 3.74 -1.27 7.53
C ALA A 78 4.27 -2.16 8.68
N LEU A 79 5.28 -2.99 8.42
CA LEU A 79 5.91 -3.82 9.44
C LEU A 79 6.66 -3.00 10.49
N LEU A 80 7.41 -1.97 10.07
CA LEU A 80 8.11 -1.07 10.99
C LEU A 80 7.13 -0.25 11.85
N LEU A 81 6.01 0.19 11.29
CA LEU A 81 4.95 0.86 12.06
C LEU A 81 4.26 -0.13 13.00
N TYR A 82 4.00 -1.35 12.56
CA TYR A 82 3.33 -2.37 13.36
C TYR A 82 4.20 -2.84 14.54
N VAL A 83 5.48 -3.11 14.31
CA VAL A 83 6.42 -3.62 15.34
C VAL A 83 7.02 -2.48 16.15
N GLY A 84 7.26 -1.32 15.54
CA GLY A 84 8.05 -0.23 16.09
C GLY A 84 7.26 1.00 16.54
N SER A 85 5.91 0.97 16.56
CA SER A 85 5.10 2.07 17.09
C SER A 85 4.58 1.77 18.51
N PRO A 86 5.38 2.01 19.57
CA PRO A 86 4.83 2.20 20.91
C PRO A 86 3.95 3.46 20.98
N GLN A 87 4.14 4.42 20.07
CA GLN A 87 3.32 5.63 19.97
C GLN A 87 1.84 5.37 19.63
N SER A 88 1.50 4.27 18.93
CA SER A 88 0.10 3.92 18.69
C SER A 88 -0.58 3.48 19.98
N LYS A 89 0.09 2.65 20.79
CA LYS A 89 -0.42 2.21 22.10
C LYS A 89 -0.48 3.38 23.09
N GLU A 90 0.62 4.12 23.24
CA GLU A 90 0.65 5.31 24.10
C GLU A 90 -0.32 6.41 23.63
N GLY A 91 -0.57 6.50 22.33
CA GLY A 91 -1.52 7.42 21.72
C GLY A 91 -2.97 7.06 22.04
N ASP A 92 -3.33 5.79 21.92
CA ASP A 92 -4.64 5.26 22.26
C ASP A 92 -4.90 5.38 23.76
N ASP A 93 -3.94 4.94 24.61
CA ASP A 93 -4.04 5.04 26.07
C ASP A 93 -4.23 6.51 26.52
N ARG A 94 -3.49 7.44 25.90
CA ARG A 94 -3.62 8.88 26.21
C ARG A 94 -4.93 9.46 25.69
N MET A 95 -5.46 8.97 24.58
CA MET A 95 -6.76 9.39 24.05
C MET A 95 -7.90 8.91 24.97
N GLU A 96 -7.85 7.64 25.38
CA GLU A 96 -8.78 7.05 26.35
C GLU A 96 -8.79 7.84 27.66
N ALA A 97 -7.61 8.11 28.25
CA ALA A 97 -7.50 8.89 29.48
C ALA A 97 -8.12 10.31 29.35
N LYS A 98 -8.00 10.94 28.18
CA LYS A 98 -8.63 12.24 27.91
C LYS A 98 -10.14 12.15 27.77
N LEU A 99 -10.65 11.09 27.14
CA LEU A 99 -12.08 10.85 26.98
C LEU A 99 -12.73 10.54 28.34
N ASP A 100 -12.09 9.73 29.18
CA ASP A 100 -12.53 9.44 30.54
C ASP A 100 -12.66 10.72 31.38
N GLU A 101 -11.65 11.60 31.32
CA GLU A 101 -11.68 12.89 32.01
C GLU A 101 -12.82 13.79 31.50
N ILE A 102 -13.12 13.78 30.19
CA ILE A 102 -14.26 14.52 29.63
C ILE A 102 -15.58 13.93 30.13
N LEU A 103 -15.75 12.61 30.10
CA LEU A 103 -16.94 11.92 30.60
C LEU A 103 -17.21 12.24 32.07
N ARG A 104 -16.17 12.20 32.91
CA ARG A 104 -16.26 12.58 34.34
C ARG A 104 -16.70 14.03 34.55
N ARG A 105 -16.36 14.95 33.63
CA ARG A 105 -16.79 16.35 33.72
C ARG A 105 -18.19 16.60 33.17
N VAL A 106 -18.61 15.85 32.16
CA VAL A 106 -19.90 16.05 31.47
C VAL A 106 -21.05 15.36 32.23
N ASP A 107 -20.84 14.14 32.72
CA ASP A 107 -21.83 13.39 33.51
C ASP A 107 -21.17 12.69 34.72
N PRO A 108 -20.91 13.43 35.82
CA PRO A 108 -20.20 12.90 36.98
C PRO A 108 -20.93 11.75 37.68
N HIS A 109 -22.25 11.61 37.49
CA HIS A 109 -23.05 10.62 38.20
C HIS A 109 -23.06 9.26 37.50
N HIS A 110 -22.93 9.23 36.17
CA HIS A 110 -22.96 7.99 35.38
C HIS A 110 -21.64 7.68 34.67
N ALA A 111 -20.66 8.58 34.69
CA ALA A 111 -19.38 8.42 33.99
C ALA A 111 -18.73 7.06 34.25
N GLU A 112 -18.58 6.64 35.51
CA GLU A 112 -17.90 5.38 35.84
C GLU A 112 -18.66 4.15 35.31
N GLN A 113 -19.99 4.15 35.38
CA GLN A 113 -20.80 3.05 34.82
C GLN A 113 -20.71 3.01 33.29
N LEU A 114 -20.63 4.17 32.64
CA LEU A 114 -20.53 4.25 31.19
C LEU A 114 -19.17 3.79 30.69
N ILE A 115 -18.10 4.21 31.36
CA ILE A 115 -16.72 3.79 31.08
C ILE A 115 -16.60 2.28 31.26
N GLU A 116 -17.04 1.73 32.40
CA GLU A 116 -16.97 0.29 32.67
C GLU A 116 -17.74 -0.54 31.65
N ARG A 117 -18.93 -0.07 31.22
CA ARG A 117 -19.72 -0.74 30.20
C ARG A 117 -19.01 -0.75 28.84
N ILE A 118 -18.43 0.38 28.45
CA ILE A 118 -17.69 0.50 27.18
C ILE A 118 -16.49 -0.46 27.18
N ASP A 119 -15.79 -0.62 28.31
CA ASP A 119 -14.64 -1.52 28.42
C ASP A 119 -14.99 -3.00 28.34
N GLN A 120 -16.17 -3.35 28.87
CA GLN A 120 -16.71 -4.70 28.80
C GLN A 120 -17.14 -5.06 27.37
N ASP A 121 -17.78 -4.11 26.67
CA ASP A 121 -18.24 -4.30 25.30
C ASP A 121 -17.08 -4.29 24.28
N TYR A 122 -16.03 -3.50 24.55
CA TYR A 122 -14.83 -3.38 23.73
C TYR A 122 -13.61 -3.69 24.59
N ALA A 123 -13.15 -4.95 24.58
CA ALA A 123 -12.04 -5.45 25.38
C ALA A 123 -10.84 -4.48 25.37
N ARG A 124 -10.74 -3.65 26.42
CA ARG A 124 -9.69 -2.64 26.55
C ARG A 124 -8.34 -3.35 26.62
N HIS A 125 -7.42 -3.05 25.71
CA HIS A 125 -6.05 -3.56 25.79
C HIS A 125 -5.33 -2.81 26.91
N ALA A 126 -5.52 -3.23 28.15
CA ALA A 126 -4.81 -2.69 29.30
C ALA A 126 -3.30 -2.85 29.09
N SER A 127 -2.65 -1.80 28.58
CA SER A 127 -1.21 -1.66 28.72
C SER A 127 -0.97 -1.52 30.22
N THR A 128 -0.31 -2.51 30.79
CA THR A 128 0.00 -2.55 32.22
C THR A 128 0.67 -1.26 32.64
N HIS A 129 0.01 -0.47 33.48
CA HIS A 129 0.59 0.66 34.20
C HIS A 129 1.95 0.27 34.80
N HIS A 130 3.05 0.63 34.15
CA HIS A 130 4.35 0.66 34.79
C HIS A 130 4.49 2.01 35.51
N SER A 131 3.81 2.11 36.64
CA SER A 131 4.15 3.08 37.68
C SER A 131 4.79 2.30 38.82
N ALA A 132 6.08 1.98 38.66
CA ALA A 132 6.95 1.66 39.77
C ALA A 132 7.82 2.90 40.05
N THR A 133 7.48 3.55 41.16
CA THR A 133 8.25 4.52 41.98
C THR A 133 8.62 5.87 41.38
#